data_AF-A0A7K3J0B0-F1
#
_entry.id   AF-A0A7K3J0B0-F1
#
_cell.length_a   1.000
_cell.length_b   1.000
_cell.length_c   1.000
_cell.angle_alpha   90.00
_cell.angle_beta   90.00
_cell.angle_gamma   90.00
#
_symmetry.space_group_name_H-M   'P 1'
#
loop_
_entity.id
_entity.type
_entity.pdbx_description
1 polymer ?
#
loop_
_entity_poly.entity_id
_entity_poly.type
_entity_poly.pdbx_seq_one_letter_code
_entity_poly.pdbx_strand_id
1 'polypeptide(L)'
;FVMQIVADVLNMPIKVAKSDQTCALGSAMAAAVVAGIYKDVPAAQKAMGGGFEKEYKPDPVKAKKYDNLFAGYKKLGSFIENELT
;
A
#
# COMPACT_ATOMS: atom_id res chain seq x y z
N PHE A 1 -0.98 -10.38 10.40
CA PHE A 1 -0.01 -11.37 9.86
C PHE A 1 0.33 -11.05 8.41
N VAL A 2 -0.63 -11.11 7.47
CA VAL A 2 -0.40 -10.83 6.03
C VAL A 2 0.33 -9.52 5.77
N MET A 3 -0.12 -8.42 6.38
CA MET A 3 0.51 -7.10 6.20
C MET A 3 1.99 -7.04 6.57
N GLN A 4 2.42 -7.83 7.56
CA GLN A 4 3.83 -7.89 7.95
C GLN A 4 4.65 -8.64 6.89
N ILE A 5 4.12 -9.74 6.36
CA ILE A 5 4.78 -10.48 5.27
C ILE A 5 4.94 -9.60 4.03
N VAL A 6 3.90 -8.85 3.66
CA VAL A 6 3.99 -7.94 2.51
C VAL A 6 5.06 -6.86 2.76
N ALA A 7 5.11 -6.28 3.96
CA ALA A 7 6.14 -5.30 4.31
C ALA A 7 7.56 -5.91 4.23
N ASP A 8 7.74 -7.12 4.75
CA ASP A 8 9.01 -7.84 4.75
C ASP A 8 9.45 -8.24 3.32
N VAL A 9 8.53 -8.75 2.49
CA VAL A 9 8.79 -9.16 1.10
C VAL A 9 9.12 -7.96 0.20
N LEU A 10 8.39 -6.85 0.36
CA LEU A 10 8.64 -5.62 -0.39
C LEU A 10 9.83 -4.83 0.17
N ASN A 11 10.31 -5.19 1.36
CA ASN A 11 11.30 -4.45 2.13
C ASN A 11 10.97 -2.94 2.24
N MET A 12 9.68 -2.63 2.47
CA MET A 12 9.17 -1.26 2.55
C MET A 12 8.17 -1.09 3.70
N PRO A 13 8.16 0.07 4.40
CA PRO A 13 7.13 0.36 5.39
C PRO A 13 5.74 0.44 4.75
N ILE A 14 4.75 -0.18 5.39
CA ILE A 14 3.34 -0.14 4.96
C ILE A 14 2.51 0.58 6.01
N LYS A 15 1.77 1.60 5.59
CA LYS A 15 0.83 2.35 6.45
C LYS A 15 -0.60 1.99 6.07
N VAL A 16 -1.36 1.50 7.05
CA VAL A 16 -2.78 1.12 6.88
C VAL A 16 -3.64 2.34 7.16
N ALA A 17 -4.45 2.73 6.18
CA ALA A 17 -5.38 3.84 6.32
C ALA A 17 -6.41 3.53 7.43
N LYS A 18 -6.73 4.54 8.27
CA LYS A 18 -7.72 4.38 9.35
C LYS A 18 -9.18 4.30 8.86
N SER A 19 -9.43 4.75 7.62
CA SER A 19 -10.78 4.75 7.08
C SER A 19 -11.19 3.36 6.60
N ASP A 20 -12.29 2.84 7.12
CA ASP A 20 -12.89 1.59 6.61
C ASP A 20 -13.51 1.74 5.22
N GLN A 21 -13.75 3.00 4.78
CA GLN A 21 -14.38 3.35 3.50
C GLN A 21 -13.49 4.32 2.71
N THR A 22 -12.24 3.92 2.48
CA THR A 22 -11.21 4.74 1.79
C THR A 22 -11.68 5.30 0.45
N CYS A 23 -12.34 4.49 -0.38
CA CYS A 23 -12.83 4.94 -1.69
C CYS A 23 -13.92 6.01 -1.55
N ALA A 24 -14.87 5.83 -0.62
CA ALA A 24 -15.93 6.82 -0.37
C ALA A 24 -15.36 8.12 0.18
N LEU A 25 -14.38 8.03 1.10
CA LEU A 25 -13.68 9.20 1.63
C LEU A 25 -12.95 9.98 0.53
N GLY A 26 -12.28 9.30 -0.39
CA GLY A 26 -11.63 9.94 -1.54
C GLY A 26 -12.61 10.68 -2.44
N SER A 27 -13.75 10.06 -2.76
CA SER A 27 -14.83 10.72 -3.53
C SER A 27 -15.40 11.94 -2.79
N ALA A 28 -15.59 11.85 -1.48
CA ALA A 28 -16.06 12.98 -0.67
C ALA A 28 -15.04 14.13 -0.65
N MET A 29 -13.74 13.83 -0.59
CA MET A 29 -12.69 14.86 -0.69
C MET A 29 -12.75 15.58 -2.03
N ALA A 30 -12.87 14.83 -3.14
CA ALA A 30 -12.99 15.42 -4.47
C ALA A 30 -14.25 16.30 -4.60
N ALA A 31 -15.40 15.81 -4.11
CA ALA A 31 -16.64 16.58 -4.10
C ALA A 31 -16.52 17.87 -3.26
N ALA A 32 -15.85 17.83 -2.10
CA ALA A 32 -15.64 19.00 -1.25
C ALA A 32 -14.75 20.06 -1.91
N VAL A 33 -13.77 19.65 -2.72
CA VAL A 33 -12.95 20.58 -3.52
C VAL A 33 -13.78 21.22 -4.63
N VAL A 34 -14.55 20.42 -5.39
CA VAL A 34 -15.43 20.94 -6.45
C VAL A 34 -16.51 21.88 -5.90
N ALA A 35 -17.03 21.59 -4.70
CA ALA A 35 -17.99 22.43 -4.00
C ALA A 35 -17.37 23.72 -3.41
N GLY A 36 -16.05 23.91 -3.52
CA GLY A 36 -15.35 25.10 -3.01
C GLY A 36 -15.17 25.13 -1.49
N ILE A 37 -15.46 24.03 -0.78
CA ILE A 37 -15.24 23.93 0.68
C ILE A 37 -13.75 23.93 1.00
N TYR A 38 -12.95 23.24 0.17
CA TYR A 38 -11.49 23.26 0.24
C TYR A 38 -10.90 23.74 -1.07
N LYS A 39 -9.77 24.46 -0.99
CA LYS A 39 -9.07 25.03 -2.15
C LYS A 39 -8.61 23.96 -3.15
N ASP A 40 -8.12 22.83 -2.65
CA ASP A 40 -7.50 21.77 -3.44
C ASP A 40 -7.55 20.42 -2.70
N VAL A 41 -7.19 19.34 -3.43
CA VAL A 41 -7.19 17.98 -2.88
C VAL A 41 -6.24 17.82 -1.69
N PRO A 42 -5.01 18.38 -1.68
CA PRO A 42 -4.16 18.34 -0.49
C PRO A 42 -4.79 18.99 0.76
N ALA A 43 -5.48 20.12 0.60
CA ALA A 43 -6.19 20.77 1.70
C ALA A 43 -7.35 19.90 2.22
N ALA A 44 -8.14 19.32 1.30
CA ALA A 44 -9.21 18.38 1.66
C ALA A 44 -8.65 17.12 2.34
N GLN A 45 -7.54 16.56 1.84
CA GLN A 45 -6.88 15.40 2.45
C GLN A 45 -6.37 15.72 3.85
N LYS A 46 -5.80 16.90 4.08
CA LYS A 46 -5.30 17.31 5.41
C LYS A 46 -6.46 17.49 6.41
N ALA A 47 -7.60 18.00 5.96
CA ALA A 47 -8.75 18.28 6.83
C ALA A 47 -9.65 17.05 7.05
N MET A 48 -9.84 16.22 6.02
CA MET A 48 -10.76 15.07 6.02
C MET A 48 -10.04 13.73 6.19
N GLY A 49 -8.71 13.70 6.03
CA GLY A 49 -7.93 12.48 6.14
C GLY A 49 -7.90 11.96 7.57
N GLY A 50 -8.29 10.70 7.77
CA GLY A 50 -8.29 10.05 9.08
C GLY A 50 -6.91 9.57 9.57
N GLY A 51 -5.85 9.84 8.83
CA GLY A 51 -4.50 9.34 9.11
C GLY A 51 -4.38 7.81 8.94
N PHE A 52 -3.43 7.22 9.67
CA PHE A 52 -3.11 5.80 9.60
C PHE A 52 -3.43 5.13 10.92
N GLU A 53 -4.04 3.95 10.87
CA GLU A 53 -4.31 3.13 12.06
C GLU A 53 -3.05 2.43 12.54
N LYS A 54 -2.28 1.88 11.60
CA LYS A 54 -1.10 1.07 11.91
C LYS A 54 -0.02 1.20 10.86
N GLU A 55 1.23 1.18 11.30
CA GLU A 55 2.41 1.09 10.46
C GLU A 55 3.10 -0.25 10.67
N TYR A 56 3.41 -0.94 9.57
CA TYR A 56 4.20 -2.17 9.54
C TYR A 56 5.57 -1.83 8.96
N LYS A 57 6.63 -2.07 9.73
CA LYS A 57 8.01 -1.87 9.29
C LYS A 57 8.62 -3.22 8.92
N PRO A 58 9.41 -3.30 7.84
CA PRO A 58 10.05 -4.54 7.46
C PRO A 58 11.02 -4.99 8.55
N ASP A 59 11.03 -6.29 8.82
CA ASP A 59 12.06 -6.94 9.62
C ASP A 59 13.25 -7.28 8.71
N PRO A 60 14.45 -6.68 8.91
CA PRO A 60 15.61 -6.90 8.03
C PRO A 60 16.02 -8.36 7.89
N VAL A 61 15.83 -9.17 8.94
CA VAL A 61 16.19 -10.60 8.93
C VAL A 61 15.23 -11.37 8.03
N LYS A 62 13.94 -11.06 8.12
CA LYS A 62 12.91 -11.70 7.30
C LYS A 62 12.95 -11.20 5.86
N ALA A 63 13.17 -9.91 5.64
CA ALA A 63 13.32 -9.32 4.31
C ALA A 63 14.42 -10.06 3.52
N LYS A 64 15.61 -10.24 4.12
CA LYS A 64 16.70 -11.01 3.50
C LYS A 64 16.31 -12.46 3.18
N LYS A 65 15.51 -13.11 4.04
CA LYS A 65 14.99 -14.45 3.77
C LYS A 65 14.00 -14.45 2.59
N TYR A 66 13.12 -13.46 2.55
CA TYR A 66 12.13 -13.32 1.48
C TYR A 66 12.75 -12.92 0.14
N ASP A 67 13.85 -12.16 0.11
CA ASP A 67 14.59 -11.86 -1.12
C ASP A 67 14.99 -13.13 -1.88
N ASN A 68 15.54 -14.12 -1.16
CA ASN A 68 15.93 -15.40 -1.75
C ASN A 68 14.73 -16.19 -2.28
N LEU A 69 13.62 -16.21 -1.53
CA LEU A 69 12.40 -16.91 -1.93
C LEU A 69 11.74 -16.23 -3.14
N PHE A 70 11.71 -14.89 -3.15
CA PHE A 70 11.15 -14.09 -4.22
C PHE A 70 11.97 -14.21 -5.51
N ALA A 71 13.29 -14.38 -5.41
CA ALA A 71 14.12 -14.71 -6.56
C ALA A 71 13.71 -16.06 -7.20
N GLY A 72 13.39 -17.08 -6.40
CA GLY A 72 12.87 -18.35 -6.88
C GLY A 72 11.48 -18.19 -7.55
N TYR A 73 10.59 -17.44 -6.92
CA TYR A 73 9.27 -17.12 -7.48
C TYR A 73 9.38 -16.42 -8.85
N LYS A 74 10.26 -15.42 -8.99
CA LYS A 74 10.49 -14.72 -10.26
C LYS A 74 11.01 -15.64 -11.37
N LYS A 75 11.93 -16.56 -11.04
CA LYS A 75 12.41 -17.57 -12.01
C LYS A 75 11.27 -18.45 -12.51
N LEU A 76 10.42 -18.93 -11.59
CA LEU A 76 9.26 -19.74 -11.94
C LEU A 76 8.26 -18.96 -12.79
N GLY A 77 7.95 -17.71 -12.41
CA GLY A 77 7.06 -16.84 -13.18
C GLY A 77 7.58 -16.61 -14.60
N SER A 78 8.88 -16.29 -14.73
CA SER A 78 9.54 -16.11 -16.02
C SER A 78 9.49 -17.37 -16.88
N PHE A 79 9.67 -18.55 -16.29
CA PHE A 79 9.58 -19.82 -16.99
C PHE A 79 8.16 -20.06 -17.53
N ILE A 80 7.14 -19.85 -16.70
CA ILE A 80 5.74 -20.02 -17.10
C ILE A 80 5.35 -19.06 -18.22
N GLU A 81 5.75 -17.79 -18.11
CA GLU A 81 5.38 -16.75 -19.07
C GLU A 81 6.07 -16.91 -20.43
N ASN A 82 7.31 -17.42 -20.48
CA ASN A 82 8.11 -17.39 -21.71
C ASN A 82 8.43 -18.77 -22.31
N GLU A 83 8.36 -19.85 -21.52
CA GLU A 83 8.76 -21.20 -21.98
C GLU A 83 7.62 -22.21 -21.98
N LEU A 84 6.56 -22.00 -21.18
CA LEU A 84 5.43 -22.92 -21.08
C LEU A 84 4.24 -22.56 -22.00
N THR A 85 4.13 -21.30 -22.42
CA THR A 85 3.05 -20.76 -23.26
C THR A 85 3.59 -20.43 -24.65
#